data_AF-A0A3D5HAN8-F1
#
_entry.id   AF-A0A3D5HAN8-F1
#
_cell.length_a   1.000
_cell.length_b   1.000
_cell.length_c   1.000
_cell.angle_alpha   90.00
_cell.angle_beta   90.00
_cell.angle_gamma   90.00
#
_symmetry.space_group_name_H-M   'P 1'
#
loop_
_entity.id
_entity.type
_entity.pdbx_description
1 polymer ?
#
loop_
_entity_poly.entity_id
_entity_poly.type
_entity_poly.pdbx_seq_one_letter_code
_entity_poly.pdbx_strand_id
1 'polypeptide(L)'
;GMLRHGIPEYRLSRSLIDKEIEKIAFLGAEIKYSTPLTEQFGINELKAQGYEAIFISVGTQKGRDLNIEGSNLDGMVKAIDYLLNINNGYRVNLGKKVLVIGGGFVAFDAARSALRGGPEESSPDIHEAVDAARTAMRGGASEVHVASLESFEEMPVLRTVQGHEEFEEAKREGIIFHPQRGPKRFYGEGGKLKGVEFIGVKRTYDENGRFNPVYDPEYSEQFEADSIVLAIGQQADLSFIKSTDGIELTPARFVKINPETLATTAPGVYAGGDVAFGPRNIIDAVANGKKAALSIDEFLRGKKPETYYNLSIEKIPTRRFTRPEDYEQLERETPPTIDLNRRTGISEVESGYTEEQAVRQAERCLACHVQTIYDAERCVMCNRCVDVCPEYCLKLIPLADLDVDEATKSQLIEHYNIDPFEPASAMLKDDETCIRCGLCALRCPTDAMTMEVLYYEQKEVA
;
A
#
# COMPACT_ATOMS: atom_id res chain seq x y z
N GLY A 1 -13.96 -7.56 -3.55
CA GLY A 1 -12.50 -7.79 -3.52
C GLY A 1 -11.94 -7.54 -2.12
N MET A 2 -10.62 -7.47 -1.96
CA MET A 2 -9.94 -7.39 -0.66
C MET A 2 -10.31 -6.16 0.19
N LEU A 3 -10.68 -5.03 -0.43
CA LEU A 3 -11.20 -3.86 0.30
C LEU A 3 -12.40 -4.20 1.19
N ARG A 4 -13.33 -5.00 0.68
CA ARG A 4 -14.55 -5.39 1.39
C ARG A 4 -14.36 -6.62 2.28
N HIS A 5 -13.51 -7.55 1.87
CA HIS A 5 -13.45 -8.88 2.49
C HIS A 5 -12.15 -9.17 3.24
N GLY A 6 -11.06 -8.47 2.92
CA GLY A 6 -9.77 -8.65 3.56
C GLY A 6 -9.49 -7.59 4.62
N ILE A 7 -9.77 -6.32 4.31
CA ILE A 7 -9.56 -5.22 5.24
C ILE A 7 -10.70 -5.18 6.26
N PRO A 8 -10.40 -5.22 7.57
CA PRO A 8 -11.41 -5.12 8.61
C PRO A 8 -12.26 -3.85 8.51
N GLU A 9 -13.54 -3.95 8.83
CA GLU A 9 -14.49 -2.83 8.71
C GLU A 9 -14.11 -1.64 9.59
N TYR A 10 -13.48 -1.87 10.74
CA TYR A 10 -13.00 -0.81 11.62
C TYR A 10 -11.89 0.07 11.02
N ARG A 11 -11.26 -0.36 9.92
CA ARG A 11 -10.28 0.41 9.14
C ARG A 11 -10.88 0.97 7.85
N LEU A 12 -11.88 0.30 7.28
CA LEU A 12 -12.48 0.68 6.01
C LEU A 12 -13.98 0.41 5.99
N SER A 13 -14.75 1.48 6.16
CA SER A 13 -16.21 1.49 6.14
C SER A 13 -16.78 0.86 4.86
N ARG A 14 -17.72 -0.07 5.03
CA ARG A 14 -18.41 -0.73 3.90
C ARG A 14 -19.26 0.25 3.10
N SER A 15 -19.90 1.19 3.78
CA SER A 15 -20.70 2.24 3.13
C SER A 15 -19.89 3.13 2.19
N LEU A 16 -18.61 3.37 2.49
CA LEU A 16 -17.71 4.12 1.63
C LEU A 16 -17.40 3.32 0.35
N ILE A 17 -17.12 2.03 0.51
CA ILE A 17 -16.89 1.12 -0.63
C ILE A 17 -18.12 1.08 -1.54
N ASP A 18 -19.32 1.00 -0.96
CA ASP A 18 -20.57 0.96 -1.74
C ASP A 18 -20.77 2.24 -2.56
N LYS A 19 -20.52 3.41 -1.97
CA LYS A 19 -20.57 4.69 -2.71
C LYS A 19 -19.59 4.74 -3.89
N GLU A 20 -18.39 4.20 -3.74
CA GLU A 20 -17.42 4.14 -4.85
C GLU A 20 -17.86 3.17 -5.95
N ILE A 21 -18.43 2.02 -5.58
CA ILE A 21 -18.99 1.07 -6.55
C ILE A 21 -20.18 1.68 -7.30
N GLU A 22 -21.07 2.40 -6.60
CA GLU A 22 -22.22 3.09 -7.20
C GLU A 22 -21.79 4.11 -8.24
N LYS A 23 -20.71 4.87 -8.00
CA LYS A 23 -20.14 5.80 -9.00
C LYS A 23 -19.69 5.06 -10.25
N ILE A 24 -19.02 3.91 -10.10
CA ILE A 24 -18.56 3.10 -11.24
C ILE A 24 -19.75 2.56 -12.02
N ALA A 25 -20.79 2.04 -11.33
CA ALA A 25 -22.01 1.57 -11.96
C ALA A 25 -22.75 2.70 -12.70
N PHE A 26 -22.78 3.90 -12.12
CA PHE A 26 -23.38 5.09 -12.72
C PHE A 26 -22.72 5.51 -14.04
N LEU A 27 -21.42 5.23 -14.22
CA LEU A 27 -20.70 5.46 -15.48
C LEU A 27 -21.07 4.46 -16.59
N GLY A 28 -21.94 3.48 -16.30
CA GLY A 28 -22.43 2.50 -17.28
C GLY A 28 -21.79 1.12 -17.17
N ALA A 29 -20.99 0.85 -16.13
CA ALA A 29 -20.44 -0.48 -15.91
C ALA A 29 -21.52 -1.47 -15.44
N GLU A 30 -21.68 -2.59 -16.16
CA GLU A 30 -22.52 -3.71 -15.71
C GLU A 30 -21.72 -4.59 -14.73
N ILE A 31 -22.26 -4.81 -13.52
CA ILE A 31 -21.62 -5.64 -12.49
C ILE A 31 -22.42 -6.92 -12.28
N LYS A 32 -21.82 -8.06 -12.62
CA LYS A 32 -22.39 -9.40 -12.41
C LYS A 32 -21.79 -10.04 -11.17
N TYR A 33 -22.54 -10.04 -10.08
CA TYR A 33 -22.18 -10.77 -8.85
C TYR A 33 -22.42 -12.28 -9.01
N SER A 34 -21.90 -13.07 -8.07
CA SER A 34 -22.09 -14.54 -8.04
C SER A 34 -21.71 -15.27 -9.33
N THR A 35 -20.74 -14.72 -10.08
CA THR A 35 -20.25 -15.27 -11.35
C THR A 35 -18.76 -15.61 -11.22
N PRO A 36 -18.40 -16.64 -10.43
CA PRO A 36 -17.00 -17.01 -10.20
C PRO A 36 -16.35 -17.54 -11.48
N LEU A 37 -15.09 -17.18 -11.71
CA LEU A 37 -14.26 -17.85 -12.71
C LEU A 37 -13.89 -19.23 -12.18
N THR A 38 -14.04 -20.25 -13.02
CA THR A 38 -13.83 -21.67 -12.67
C THR A 38 -13.08 -22.37 -13.80
N GLU A 39 -12.69 -23.62 -13.59
CA GLU A 39 -12.10 -24.46 -14.64
C GLU A 39 -13.04 -24.59 -15.87
N GLN A 40 -14.35 -24.49 -15.68
CA GLN A 40 -15.35 -24.58 -16.76
C GLN A 40 -15.74 -23.21 -17.33
N PHE A 41 -15.39 -22.11 -16.67
CA PHE A 41 -15.77 -20.76 -17.04
C PHE A 41 -14.60 -19.79 -16.85
N GLY A 42 -13.91 -19.47 -17.94
CA GLY A 42 -12.73 -18.63 -17.96
C GLY A 42 -12.61 -17.81 -19.25
N ILE A 43 -11.37 -17.67 -19.73
CA ILE A 43 -11.03 -16.73 -20.81
C ILE A 43 -11.67 -17.13 -22.13
N ASN A 44 -11.63 -18.40 -22.51
CA ASN A 44 -12.20 -18.86 -23.77
C ASN A 44 -13.73 -18.75 -23.80
N GLU A 45 -14.39 -19.04 -22.68
CA GLU A 45 -15.85 -18.93 -22.59
C GLU A 45 -16.30 -17.47 -22.69
N LEU A 46 -15.55 -16.53 -22.11
CA LEU A 46 -15.77 -15.10 -22.31
C LEU A 46 -15.53 -14.69 -23.77
N LYS A 47 -14.43 -15.11 -24.40
CA LYS A 47 -14.19 -14.84 -25.84
C LYS A 47 -15.32 -15.40 -26.72
N ALA A 48 -15.81 -16.59 -26.42
CA ALA A 48 -16.92 -17.23 -27.15
C ALA A 48 -18.25 -16.46 -27.01
N GLN A 49 -18.42 -15.69 -25.92
CA GLN A 49 -19.57 -14.78 -25.75
C GLN A 49 -19.42 -13.46 -26.52
N GLY A 50 -18.31 -13.25 -27.23
CA GLY A 50 -18.08 -12.06 -28.06
C GLY A 50 -17.31 -10.94 -27.37
N TYR A 51 -16.72 -11.16 -26.20
CA TYR A 51 -15.85 -10.16 -25.57
C TYR A 51 -14.51 -10.05 -26.34
N GLU A 52 -14.22 -8.87 -26.86
CA GLU A 52 -13.02 -8.58 -27.67
C GLU A 52 -11.76 -8.33 -26.82
N ALA A 53 -11.95 -7.78 -25.62
CA ALA A 53 -10.88 -7.54 -24.64
C ALA A 53 -11.28 -8.02 -23.24
N ILE A 54 -10.31 -8.56 -22.49
CA ILE A 54 -10.51 -9.10 -21.14
C ILE A 54 -9.42 -8.54 -20.21
N PHE A 55 -9.82 -7.99 -19.07
CA PHE A 55 -8.91 -7.55 -18.01
C PHE A 55 -9.03 -8.46 -16.78
N ILE A 56 -7.93 -9.12 -16.41
CA ILE A 56 -7.87 -10.03 -15.27
C ILE A 56 -7.40 -9.24 -14.03
N SER A 57 -8.30 -9.09 -13.06
CA SER A 57 -8.02 -8.43 -11.78
C SER A 57 -8.60 -9.20 -10.59
N VAL A 58 -8.38 -10.53 -10.58
CA VAL A 58 -8.89 -11.41 -9.53
C VAL A 58 -8.13 -11.29 -8.20
N GLY A 59 -6.99 -10.60 -8.17
CA GLY A 59 -6.18 -10.42 -6.97
C GLY A 59 -5.55 -11.72 -6.46
N THR A 60 -5.18 -11.75 -5.17
CA THR A 60 -4.55 -12.92 -4.51
C THR A 60 -5.39 -13.43 -3.35
N GLN A 61 -6.48 -14.14 -3.66
CA GLN A 61 -7.52 -14.46 -2.68
C GLN A 61 -7.26 -15.70 -1.81
N LYS A 62 -6.19 -16.47 -2.06
CA LYS A 62 -5.86 -17.69 -1.31
C LYS A 62 -4.70 -17.45 -0.35
N GLY A 63 -4.79 -17.98 0.86
CA GLY A 63 -3.66 -18.04 1.79
C GLY A 63 -2.67 -19.16 1.44
N ARG A 64 -1.38 -18.91 1.63
CA ARG A 64 -0.34 -19.94 1.45
C ARG A 64 -0.36 -20.98 2.57
N ASP A 65 -0.05 -22.22 2.19
CA ASP A 65 0.13 -23.33 3.11
C ASP A 65 1.58 -23.42 3.60
N LEU A 66 1.75 -23.96 4.81
CA LEU A 66 3.06 -24.30 5.36
C LEU A 66 3.19 -25.82 5.43
N ASN A 67 4.15 -26.39 4.70
CA ASN A 67 4.36 -27.82 4.65
C ASN A 67 5.34 -28.30 5.73
N ILE A 68 4.90 -28.25 6.99
CA ILE A 68 5.62 -28.79 8.15
C ILE A 68 4.72 -29.72 8.96
N GLU A 69 5.31 -30.52 9.84
CA GLU A 69 4.58 -31.45 10.71
C GLU A 69 3.48 -30.71 11.50
N GLY A 70 2.28 -31.29 11.52
CA GLY A 70 1.12 -30.77 12.25
C GLY A 70 0.36 -29.61 11.57
N SER A 71 0.70 -29.23 10.33
CA SER A 71 0.01 -28.14 9.62
C SER A 71 -1.47 -28.38 9.30
N ASN A 72 -1.93 -29.64 9.42
CA ASN A 72 -3.32 -30.05 9.18
C ASN A 72 -4.13 -30.28 10.47
N LEU A 73 -3.59 -29.90 11.64
CA LEU A 73 -4.30 -30.04 12.92
C LEU A 73 -5.53 -29.10 13.00
N ASP A 74 -6.58 -29.54 13.69
CA ASP A 74 -7.74 -28.70 13.98
C ASP A 74 -7.34 -27.54 14.91
N GLY A 75 -7.57 -26.30 14.47
CA GLY A 75 -7.03 -25.07 15.07
C GLY A 75 -6.00 -24.34 14.20
N MET A 76 -5.55 -24.94 13.09
CA MET A 76 -4.77 -24.26 12.06
C MET A 76 -5.70 -23.49 11.12
N VAL A 77 -5.54 -22.17 11.05
CA VAL A 77 -6.41 -21.28 10.26
C VAL A 77 -5.56 -20.40 9.35
N LYS A 78 -5.99 -20.17 8.11
CA LYS A 78 -5.35 -19.18 7.23
C LYS A 78 -5.90 -17.80 7.52
N ALA A 79 -5.03 -16.79 7.60
CA ALA A 79 -5.44 -15.42 7.92
C ALA A 79 -6.46 -14.87 6.91
N ILE A 80 -6.30 -15.18 5.62
CA ILE A 80 -7.23 -14.72 4.58
C ILE A 80 -8.63 -15.32 4.78
N ASP A 81 -8.72 -16.63 5.05
CA ASP A 81 -10.00 -17.29 5.29
C ASP A 81 -10.64 -16.79 6.59
N TYR A 82 -9.83 -16.58 7.63
CA TYR A 82 -10.28 -15.99 8.89
C TYR A 82 -10.88 -14.59 8.69
N LEU A 83 -10.11 -13.68 8.08
CA LEU A 83 -10.53 -12.30 7.82
C LEU A 83 -11.76 -12.24 6.91
N LEU A 84 -11.80 -13.08 5.87
CA LEU A 84 -12.96 -13.21 4.97
C LEU A 84 -14.22 -13.60 5.75
N ASN A 85 -14.12 -14.60 6.63
CA ASN A 85 -15.25 -15.08 7.40
C ASN A 85 -15.77 -14.02 8.37
N ILE A 86 -14.90 -13.37 9.16
CA ILE A 86 -15.34 -12.33 10.09
C ILE A 86 -15.95 -11.12 9.36
N ASN A 87 -15.38 -10.72 8.21
CA ASN A 87 -15.85 -9.58 7.44
C ASN A 87 -17.20 -9.84 6.76
N ASN A 88 -17.55 -11.12 6.56
CA ASN A 88 -18.86 -11.55 6.08
C ASN A 88 -19.84 -11.83 7.24
N GLY A 89 -19.45 -11.53 8.49
CA GLY A 89 -20.30 -11.69 9.67
C GLY A 89 -20.28 -13.08 10.31
N TYR A 90 -19.43 -14.00 9.82
CA TYR A 90 -19.30 -15.32 10.43
C TYR A 90 -18.44 -15.26 11.70
N ARG A 91 -18.84 -16.03 12.72
CA ARG A 91 -18.01 -16.24 13.91
C ARG A 91 -17.03 -17.37 13.68
N VAL A 92 -15.75 -17.10 13.94
CA VAL A 92 -14.69 -18.11 13.97
C VAL A 92 -14.20 -18.23 15.41
N ASN A 93 -14.35 -19.42 16.01
CA ASN A 93 -13.90 -19.67 17.36
C ASN A 93 -12.41 -20.05 17.35
N LEU A 94 -11.56 -19.14 17.80
CA LEU A 94 -10.12 -19.32 17.89
C LEU A 94 -9.64 -19.74 19.29
N GLY A 95 -10.55 -19.95 20.24
CA GLY A 95 -10.20 -20.20 21.64
C GLY A 95 -9.74 -18.95 22.39
N LYS A 96 -9.03 -19.16 23.51
CA LYS A 96 -8.61 -18.09 24.41
C LYS A 96 -7.22 -17.56 24.07
N LYS A 97 -6.30 -18.45 23.67
CA LYS A 97 -4.91 -18.11 23.36
C LYS A 97 -4.64 -18.33 21.88
N VAL A 98 -4.48 -17.23 21.15
CA VAL A 98 -4.29 -17.23 19.69
C VAL A 98 -2.87 -16.82 19.35
N LEU A 99 -2.25 -17.56 18.44
CA LEU A 99 -0.96 -17.20 17.86
C LEU A 99 -1.14 -16.89 16.38
N VAL A 100 -0.73 -15.70 15.95
CA VAL A 100 -0.66 -15.33 14.54
C VAL A 100 0.79 -15.44 14.08
N ILE A 101 1.04 -16.08 12.94
CA ILE A 101 2.38 -16.23 12.36
C ILE A 101 2.47 -15.38 11.08
N GLY A 102 3.26 -14.31 11.13
CA GLY A 102 3.52 -13.39 10.02
C GLY A 102 3.85 -11.98 10.50
N GLY A 103 4.61 -11.22 9.69
CA GLY A 103 5.06 -9.85 10.01
C GLY A 103 4.45 -8.74 9.13
N GLY A 104 3.46 -9.05 8.30
CA GLY A 104 2.80 -8.07 7.41
C GLY A 104 1.46 -7.56 7.94
N PHE A 105 0.85 -6.60 7.23
CA PHE A 105 -0.46 -6.03 7.59
C PHE A 105 -1.54 -7.07 7.85
N VAL A 106 -1.60 -8.13 7.04
CA VAL A 106 -2.58 -9.23 7.22
C VAL A 106 -2.44 -9.91 8.59
N ALA A 107 -1.22 -10.04 9.12
CA ALA A 107 -1.01 -10.60 10.44
C ALA A 107 -1.54 -9.68 11.54
N PHE A 108 -1.35 -8.37 11.39
CA PHE A 108 -1.82 -7.36 12.34
C PHE A 108 -3.34 -7.24 12.32
N ASP A 109 -3.95 -7.23 11.13
CA ASP A 109 -5.39 -7.27 10.96
C ASP A 109 -5.99 -8.53 11.59
N ALA A 110 -5.37 -9.69 11.36
CA ALA A 110 -5.81 -10.95 11.97
C ALA A 110 -5.67 -10.94 13.49
N ALA A 111 -4.56 -10.43 14.03
CA ALA A 111 -4.31 -10.38 15.47
C ALA A 111 -5.29 -9.43 16.18
N ARG A 112 -5.48 -8.22 15.66
CA ARG A 112 -6.43 -7.23 16.22
C ARG A 112 -7.86 -7.72 16.11
N SER A 113 -8.22 -8.35 14.99
CA SER A 113 -9.55 -8.97 14.82
C SER A 113 -9.77 -10.14 15.79
N ALA A 114 -8.77 -10.98 16.00
CA ALA A 114 -8.84 -12.09 16.96
C ALA A 114 -9.06 -11.58 18.37
N LEU A 115 -8.41 -10.48 18.75
CA LEU A 115 -8.53 -9.88 20.07
C LEU A 115 -9.91 -9.22 20.32
N ARG A 116 -10.47 -8.56 19.30
CA ARG A 116 -11.74 -7.83 19.40
C ARG A 116 -12.97 -8.74 19.30
N GLY A 117 -12.83 -9.87 18.60
CA GLY A 117 -13.91 -10.80 18.33
C GLY A 117 -14.74 -10.45 17.10
N GLY A 118 -15.56 -11.42 16.66
CA GLY A 118 -16.54 -11.22 15.59
C GLY A 118 -17.76 -10.40 16.06
N PRO A 119 -18.71 -10.09 15.16
CA PRO A 119 -19.88 -9.28 15.52
C PRO A 119 -20.68 -9.85 16.70
N GLU A 120 -21.06 -8.99 17.64
CA GLU A 120 -22.00 -9.30 18.73
C GLU A 120 -23.42 -9.50 18.17
N GLU A 121 -24.15 -10.50 18.68
CA GLU A 121 -25.61 -10.52 18.50
C GLU A 121 -26.17 -9.28 19.20
N SER A 122 -26.94 -8.46 18.48
CA SER A 122 -27.80 -7.46 19.10
C SER A 122 -28.93 -8.18 19.85
N SER A 123 -28.65 -8.66 21.06
CA SER A 123 -29.70 -9.05 22.00
C SER A 123 -30.26 -7.78 22.65
N PRO A 124 -31.57 -7.49 22.60
CA PRO A 124 -32.14 -6.22 23.07
C PRO A 124 -32.07 -5.98 24.59
N ASP A 125 -31.65 -6.96 25.40
CA ASP A 125 -31.86 -6.94 26.84
C ASP A 125 -30.57 -7.10 27.64
N ILE A 126 -29.67 -6.12 27.64
CA ILE A 126 -28.73 -5.94 28.76
C ILE A 126 -28.51 -4.44 29.02
N HIS A 127 -29.45 -3.82 29.74
CA HIS A 127 -29.12 -2.73 30.65
C HIS A 127 -28.78 -3.36 32.01
N GLU A 128 -27.71 -2.89 32.65
CA GLU A 128 -27.20 -3.29 33.99
C GLU A 128 -26.16 -4.43 34.03
N ALA A 129 -24.87 -4.05 33.96
CA ALA A 129 -23.80 -4.51 34.86
C ALA A 129 -22.45 -3.87 34.46
N VAL A 130 -22.28 -2.59 34.80
CA VAL A 130 -21.00 -1.90 34.72
C VAL A 130 -20.13 -2.38 35.89
N ASP A 131 -19.13 -3.21 35.59
CA ASP A 131 -17.75 -3.14 36.11
C ASP A 131 -17.01 -4.51 36.17
N ALA A 132 -17.71 -5.65 36.08
CA ALA A 132 -17.09 -6.99 36.04
C ALA A 132 -16.97 -7.60 34.62
N ALA A 133 -17.57 -6.97 33.60
CA ALA A 133 -17.65 -7.48 32.24
C ALA A 133 -16.50 -7.02 31.31
N ARG A 134 -15.52 -6.25 31.79
CA ARG A 134 -14.52 -5.59 30.90
C ARG A 134 -13.61 -6.54 30.12
N THR A 135 -13.36 -7.75 30.63
CA THR A 135 -12.66 -8.83 29.88
C THR A 135 -13.62 -9.65 29.01
N ALA A 136 -14.92 -9.64 29.35
CA ALA A 136 -15.98 -10.35 28.62
C ALA A 136 -16.55 -9.54 27.43
N MET A 137 -16.38 -8.21 27.43
CA MET A 137 -16.82 -7.30 26.35
C MET A 137 -15.92 -7.34 25.11
N ARG A 138 -14.72 -7.93 25.20
CA ARG A 138 -13.97 -8.33 24.01
C ARG A 138 -14.54 -9.68 23.60
N GLY A 139 -15.43 -9.72 22.61
CA GLY A 139 -15.99 -10.98 22.10
C GLY A 139 -14.97 -11.92 21.42
N GLY A 140 -13.67 -11.66 21.58
CA GLY A 140 -12.53 -12.33 20.97
C GLY A 140 -11.64 -13.09 21.95
N ALA A 141 -10.42 -13.41 21.51
CA ALA A 141 -9.42 -14.13 22.29
C ALA A 141 -8.96 -13.32 23.52
N SER A 142 -8.64 -14.03 24.61
CA SER A 142 -8.15 -13.43 25.85
C SER A 142 -6.68 -13.00 25.76
N GLU A 143 -5.89 -13.75 24.97
CA GLU A 143 -4.46 -13.52 24.78
C GLU A 143 -4.12 -13.73 23.29
N VAL A 144 -3.51 -12.73 22.65
CA VAL A 144 -3.13 -12.79 21.24
C VAL A 144 -1.64 -12.48 21.10
N HIS A 145 -0.95 -13.36 20.38
CA HIS A 145 0.47 -13.23 20.10
C HIS A 145 0.72 -13.16 18.60
N VAL A 146 1.78 -12.46 18.20
CA VAL A 146 2.27 -12.41 16.83
C VAL A 146 3.72 -12.89 16.81
N ALA A 147 3.98 -13.97 16.09
CA ALA A 147 5.34 -14.43 15.82
C ALA A 147 5.74 -14.09 14.37
N SER A 148 6.98 -13.62 14.19
CA SER A 148 7.55 -13.29 12.88
C SER A 148 8.92 -13.91 12.72
N LEU A 149 9.30 -14.19 11.47
CA LEU A 149 10.68 -14.60 11.18
C LEU A 149 11.63 -13.41 11.33
N GLU A 150 11.12 -12.23 11.00
CA GLU A 150 11.83 -10.96 10.99
C GLU A 150 12.07 -10.42 12.40
N SER A 151 13.16 -9.67 12.56
CA SER A 151 13.33 -8.74 13.68
C SER A 151 12.36 -7.56 13.56
N PHE A 152 12.23 -6.72 14.59
CA PHE A 152 11.44 -5.47 14.48
C PHE A 152 11.99 -4.53 13.39
N GLU A 153 13.29 -4.54 13.11
CA GLU A 153 13.89 -3.71 12.06
C GLU A 153 13.56 -4.21 10.65
N GLU A 154 13.38 -5.52 10.49
CA GLU A 154 13.17 -6.16 9.19
C GLU A 154 11.68 -6.38 8.86
N MET A 155 10.81 -6.32 9.87
CA MET A 155 9.40 -6.68 9.80
C MET A 155 8.66 -5.89 8.70
N PRO A 156 7.96 -6.56 7.76
CA PRO A 156 7.35 -5.89 6.61
C PRO A 156 6.40 -4.74 6.95
N VAL A 157 5.60 -4.87 8.02
CA VAL A 157 4.68 -3.81 8.45
C VAL A 157 5.44 -2.53 8.83
N LEU A 158 6.59 -2.66 9.50
CA LEU A 158 7.39 -1.54 10.01
C LEU A 158 8.21 -0.82 8.91
N ARG A 159 8.05 -1.17 7.63
CA ARG A 159 8.70 -0.47 6.52
C ARG A 159 7.98 0.81 6.09
N THR A 160 6.81 1.08 6.67
CA THR A 160 5.95 2.20 6.27
C THR A 160 5.46 2.96 7.49
N VAL A 161 5.22 4.27 7.35
CA VAL A 161 4.65 5.11 8.42
C VAL A 161 3.34 4.53 8.94
N GLN A 162 2.45 4.11 8.04
CA GLN A 162 1.19 3.47 8.40
C GLN A 162 1.41 2.21 9.26
N GLY A 163 2.39 1.38 8.92
CA GLY A 163 2.60 0.15 9.66
C GLY A 163 3.27 0.35 11.02
N HIS A 164 4.04 1.44 11.23
CA HIS A 164 4.44 1.85 12.57
C HIS A 164 3.22 2.23 13.44
N GLU A 165 2.23 2.92 12.86
CA GLU A 165 0.98 3.28 13.55
C GLU A 165 0.18 2.03 13.92
N GLU A 166 0.01 1.09 12.97
CA GLU A 166 -0.65 -0.20 13.23
C GLU A 166 0.09 -1.01 14.31
N PHE A 167 1.42 -0.94 14.34
CA PHE A 167 2.23 -1.63 15.33
C PHE A 167 2.01 -1.08 16.74
N GLU A 168 2.06 0.24 16.89
CA GLU A 168 1.81 0.88 18.18
C GLU A 168 0.37 0.67 18.66
N GLU A 169 -0.62 0.70 17.76
CA GLU A 169 -2.01 0.40 18.09
C GLU A 169 -2.21 -1.06 18.53
N ALA A 170 -1.59 -2.01 17.83
CA ALA A 170 -1.62 -3.42 18.22
C ALA A 170 -1.00 -3.64 19.62
N LYS A 171 0.12 -2.97 19.90
CA LYS A 171 0.77 -3.00 21.22
C LYS A 171 -0.10 -2.38 22.31
N ARG A 172 -0.75 -1.24 22.04
CA ARG A 172 -1.71 -0.59 22.97
C ARG A 172 -2.92 -1.48 23.27
N GLU A 173 -3.36 -2.29 22.30
CA GLU A 173 -4.46 -3.25 22.49
C GLU A 173 -4.07 -4.47 23.35
N GLY A 174 -2.77 -4.72 23.52
CA GLY A 174 -2.21 -5.77 24.35
C GLY A 174 -1.68 -6.99 23.56
N ILE A 175 -1.44 -6.84 22.26
CA ILE A 175 -0.83 -7.91 21.45
C ILE A 175 0.64 -8.09 21.83
N ILE A 176 1.05 -9.34 22.01
CA ILE A 176 2.41 -9.70 22.44
C ILE A 176 3.21 -10.17 21.21
N PHE A 177 4.39 -9.61 20.99
CA PHE A 177 5.22 -9.88 19.81
C PHE A 177 6.40 -10.79 20.13
N HIS A 178 6.61 -11.78 19.27
CA HIS A 178 7.71 -12.75 19.31
C HIS A 178 8.51 -12.68 18.00
N PRO A 179 9.38 -11.67 17.83
CA PRO A 179 10.22 -11.57 16.64
C PRO A 179 11.25 -12.71 16.60
N GLN A 180 11.79 -12.97 15.41
CA GLN A 180 12.82 -13.98 15.19
C GLN A 180 12.43 -15.39 15.68
N ARG A 181 11.18 -15.78 15.42
CA ARG A 181 10.61 -17.10 15.71
C ARG A 181 10.05 -17.73 14.44
N GLY A 182 10.62 -18.86 14.04
CA GLY A 182 10.12 -19.69 12.95
C GLY A 182 9.41 -20.94 13.45
N PRO A 183 8.27 -21.34 12.87
CA PRO A 183 7.62 -22.60 13.25
C PRO A 183 8.44 -23.79 12.75
N LYS A 184 8.91 -24.63 13.67
CA LYS A 184 9.62 -25.88 13.36
C LYS A 184 8.64 -27.03 13.13
N ARG A 185 7.64 -27.15 14.01
CA ARG A 185 6.49 -28.06 13.87
C ARG A 185 5.32 -27.61 14.73
N PHE A 186 4.11 -27.98 14.33
CA PHE A 186 2.92 -27.86 15.16
C PHE A 186 2.65 -29.19 15.86
N TYR A 187 2.18 -29.14 17.10
CA TYR A 187 1.88 -30.33 17.88
C TYR A 187 0.47 -30.27 18.46
N GLY A 188 -0.11 -31.45 18.65
CA GLY A 188 -1.50 -31.59 19.05
C GLY A 188 -1.79 -32.97 19.63
N GLU A 189 -2.97 -33.11 20.21
CA GLU A 189 -3.47 -34.34 20.81
C GLU A 189 -4.87 -34.65 20.24
N GLY A 190 -5.11 -35.89 19.84
CA GLY A 190 -6.40 -36.30 19.26
C GLY A 190 -6.76 -35.56 17.95
N GLY A 191 -5.77 -35.07 17.20
CA GLY A 191 -5.97 -34.28 15.97
C GLY A 191 -6.24 -32.79 16.20
N LYS A 192 -6.33 -32.35 17.46
CA LYS A 192 -6.52 -30.94 17.84
C LYS A 192 -5.18 -30.29 18.18
N LEU A 193 -4.98 -29.07 17.71
CA LEU A 193 -3.81 -28.25 17.99
C LEU A 193 -3.67 -27.98 19.50
N LYS A 194 -2.44 -28.06 19.99
CA LYS A 194 -2.05 -27.64 21.35
C LYS A 194 -1.01 -26.52 21.33
N GLY A 195 -0.21 -26.43 20.27
CA GLY A 195 0.79 -25.38 20.15
C GLY A 195 1.78 -25.57 19.01
N VAL A 196 2.84 -24.78 19.06
CA VAL A 196 3.95 -24.78 18.10
C VAL A 196 5.28 -24.91 18.81
N GLU A 197 6.20 -25.65 18.21
CA GLU A 197 7.62 -25.61 18.55
C GLU A 197 8.30 -24.60 17.63
N PHE A 198 8.87 -23.55 18.20
CA PHE A 198 9.65 -22.56 17.48
C PHE A 198 11.12 -22.96 17.37
N ILE A 199 11.74 -22.50 16.29
CA ILE A 199 13.18 -22.42 16.08
C ILE A 199 13.57 -20.94 15.99
N GLY A 200 14.78 -20.61 16.43
CA GLY A 200 15.28 -19.23 16.37
C GLY A 200 15.59 -18.82 14.94
N VAL A 201 15.51 -17.52 14.65
CA VAL A 201 15.87 -16.95 13.33
C VAL A 201 16.99 -15.93 13.51
N LYS A 202 18.17 -16.20 12.94
CA LYS A 202 19.30 -15.28 13.01
C LYS A 202 19.14 -14.12 12.03
N ARG A 203 18.57 -14.41 10.86
CA ARG A 203 18.42 -13.47 9.75
C ARG A 203 17.30 -13.93 8.83
N THR A 204 16.47 -13.04 8.31
CA THR A 204 15.38 -13.39 7.39
C THR A 204 15.72 -13.12 5.92
N TYR A 205 16.47 -12.06 5.64
CA TYR A 205 16.80 -11.63 4.28
C TYR A 205 18.30 -11.76 3.99
N ASP A 206 18.67 -12.00 2.73
CA ASP A 206 20.06 -11.92 2.29
C ASP A 206 20.52 -10.45 2.08
N GLU A 207 21.79 -10.26 1.73
CA GLU A 207 22.38 -8.93 1.49
C GLU A 207 21.72 -8.16 0.34
N ASN A 208 21.00 -8.87 -0.55
CA ASN A 208 20.26 -8.28 -1.65
C ASN A 208 18.77 -8.08 -1.30
N GLY A 209 18.39 -8.24 -0.03
CA GLY A 209 17.01 -8.11 0.45
C GLY A 209 16.08 -9.26 0.04
N ARG A 210 16.62 -10.38 -0.48
CA ARG A 210 15.80 -11.53 -0.88
C ARG A 210 15.50 -12.40 0.34
N PHE A 211 14.28 -12.94 0.39
CA PHE A 211 13.86 -13.83 1.47
C PHE A 211 14.71 -15.12 1.47
N ASN A 212 15.53 -15.29 2.51
CA ASN A 212 16.45 -16.42 2.66
C ASN A 212 16.78 -16.62 4.16
N PRO A 213 15.84 -17.18 4.94
CA PRO A 213 15.98 -17.24 6.38
C PRO A 213 17.09 -18.21 6.83
N VAL A 214 17.90 -17.75 7.79
CA VAL A 214 18.93 -18.55 8.46
C VAL A 214 18.46 -18.84 9.88
N TYR A 215 18.25 -20.12 10.17
CA TYR A 215 17.73 -20.57 11.45
C TYR A 215 18.84 -20.82 12.48
N ASP A 216 18.48 -20.65 13.76
CA ASP A 216 19.29 -21.01 14.91
C ASP A 216 18.80 -22.33 15.53
N PRO A 217 19.47 -23.46 15.26
CA PRO A 217 19.02 -24.76 15.75
C PRO A 217 19.21 -24.93 17.27
N GLU A 218 20.02 -24.07 17.91
CA GLU A 218 20.24 -24.10 19.36
C GLU A 218 19.02 -23.55 20.13
N TYR A 219 18.22 -22.71 19.47
CA TYR A 219 17.00 -22.17 20.04
C TYR A 219 15.82 -23.10 19.77
N SER A 220 15.15 -23.53 20.84
CA SER A 220 13.87 -24.23 20.75
C SER A 220 12.96 -23.77 21.87
N GLU A 221 11.75 -23.38 21.51
CA GLU A 221 10.73 -22.90 22.45
C GLU A 221 9.40 -23.58 22.11
N GLN A 222 8.73 -24.16 23.10
CA GLN A 222 7.36 -24.62 22.94
C GLN A 222 6.41 -23.51 23.37
N PHE A 223 5.44 -23.22 22.51
CA PHE A 223 4.43 -22.20 22.74
C PHE A 223 3.05 -22.83 22.62
N GLU A 224 2.26 -22.79 23.70
CA GLU A 224 0.88 -23.29 23.70
C GLU A 224 -0.09 -22.27 23.09
N ALA A 225 -1.00 -22.75 22.24
CA ALA A 225 -2.04 -21.95 21.62
C ALA A 225 -3.25 -22.83 21.27
N ASP A 226 -4.46 -22.29 21.44
CA ASP A 226 -5.71 -22.95 21.06
C ASP A 226 -5.93 -22.93 19.54
N SER A 227 -5.41 -21.90 18.88
CA SER A 227 -5.47 -21.75 17.42
C SER A 227 -4.25 -20.99 16.91
N ILE A 228 -3.81 -21.35 15.70
CA ILE A 228 -2.73 -20.66 14.98
C ILE A 228 -3.27 -20.10 13.67
N VAL A 229 -3.11 -18.79 13.49
CA VAL A 229 -3.50 -18.08 12.27
C VAL A 229 -2.27 -17.83 11.41
N LEU A 230 -2.19 -18.48 10.25
CA LEU A 230 -1.09 -18.35 9.30
C LEU A 230 -1.30 -17.15 8.36
N ALA A 231 -0.43 -16.15 8.50
CA ALA A 231 -0.39 -14.92 7.71
C ALA A 231 0.92 -14.84 6.89
N ILE A 232 1.30 -15.94 6.25
CA ILE A 232 2.60 -16.13 5.57
C ILE A 232 2.58 -15.85 4.05
N GLY A 233 1.58 -15.09 3.59
CA GLY A 233 1.46 -14.65 2.20
C GLY A 233 0.21 -15.15 1.48
N GLN A 234 0.00 -14.59 0.30
CA GLN A 234 -1.20 -14.76 -0.52
C GLN A 234 -0.84 -15.35 -1.89
N GLN A 235 -1.83 -15.93 -2.55
CA GLN A 235 -1.72 -16.51 -3.89
C GLN A 235 -3.03 -16.28 -4.68
N ALA A 236 -2.92 -16.09 -5.99
CA ALA A 236 -4.07 -16.02 -6.88
C ALA A 236 -4.66 -17.41 -7.13
N ASP A 237 -5.99 -17.51 -7.21
CA ASP A 237 -6.64 -18.66 -7.80
C ASP A 237 -6.67 -18.49 -9.32
N LEU A 238 -5.87 -19.29 -10.02
CA LEU A 238 -5.75 -19.24 -11.49
C LEU A 238 -6.30 -20.51 -12.15
N SER A 239 -7.14 -21.28 -11.45
CA SER A 239 -7.75 -22.52 -11.96
C SER A 239 -8.53 -22.32 -13.26
N PHE A 240 -9.04 -21.11 -13.50
CA PHE A 240 -9.76 -20.75 -14.73
C PHE A 240 -8.86 -20.48 -15.95
N ILE A 241 -7.54 -20.36 -15.77
CA ILE A 241 -6.59 -20.16 -16.87
C ILE A 241 -6.13 -21.53 -17.37
N LYS A 242 -6.49 -21.83 -18.62
CA LYS A 242 -6.13 -23.08 -19.30
C LYS A 242 -4.84 -22.89 -20.09
N SER A 243 -4.12 -23.98 -20.34
CA SER A 243 -2.93 -23.95 -21.20
C SER A 243 -3.23 -23.48 -22.64
N THR A 244 -4.47 -23.69 -23.09
CA THR A 244 -4.97 -23.23 -24.39
C THR A 244 -5.21 -21.73 -24.48
N ASP A 245 -5.24 -21.01 -23.35
CA ASP A 245 -5.54 -19.57 -23.33
C ASP A 245 -4.35 -18.72 -23.79
N GLY A 246 -3.15 -19.32 -23.91
CA GLY A 246 -1.93 -18.62 -24.35
C GLY A 246 -1.40 -17.62 -23.33
N ILE A 247 -1.80 -17.73 -22.05
CA ILE A 247 -1.37 -16.85 -20.96
C ILE A 247 -0.20 -17.51 -20.22
N GLU A 248 0.96 -16.87 -20.26
CA GLU A 248 2.14 -17.30 -19.52
C GLU A 248 2.09 -16.82 -18.06
N LEU A 249 2.69 -17.62 -17.17
CA LEU A 249 2.90 -17.25 -15.77
C LEU A 249 4.40 -17.04 -15.50
N THR A 250 4.71 -16.18 -14.53
CA THR A 250 6.07 -16.02 -14.01
C THR A 250 6.47 -17.23 -13.15
N PRO A 251 7.76 -17.42 -12.82
CA PRO A 251 8.19 -18.47 -11.90
C PRO A 251 7.51 -18.40 -10.53
N ALA A 252 7.14 -17.19 -10.08
CA ALA A 252 6.41 -16.94 -8.85
C ALA A 252 4.88 -17.17 -8.98
N ARG A 253 4.41 -17.71 -10.12
CA ARG A 253 3.01 -18.04 -10.42
C ARG A 253 2.07 -16.83 -10.49
N PHE A 254 2.59 -15.66 -10.89
CA PHE A 254 1.77 -14.50 -11.26
C PHE A 254 1.53 -14.47 -12.77
N VAL A 255 0.46 -13.82 -13.21
CA VAL A 255 0.19 -13.63 -14.65
C VAL A 255 1.27 -12.74 -15.25
N LYS A 256 1.97 -13.24 -16.27
CA LYS A 256 3.05 -12.51 -16.93
C LYS A 256 2.44 -11.41 -17.81
N ILE A 257 2.94 -10.19 -17.65
CA ILE A 257 2.47 -9.01 -18.38
C ILE A 257 3.63 -8.18 -18.93
N ASN A 258 3.34 -7.34 -19.91
CA ASN A 258 4.17 -6.20 -20.27
C ASN A 258 3.90 -5.05 -19.27
N PRO A 259 4.90 -4.54 -18.52
CA PRO A 259 4.68 -3.51 -17.51
C PRO A 259 4.20 -2.16 -18.10
N GLU A 260 4.43 -1.91 -19.39
CA GLU A 260 4.02 -0.67 -20.07
C GLU A 260 2.60 -0.68 -20.61
N THR A 261 2.03 -1.85 -20.87
CA THR A 261 0.67 -1.96 -21.43
C THR A 261 -0.27 -2.81 -20.59
N LEU A 262 0.28 -3.53 -19.60
CA LEU A 262 -0.39 -4.57 -18.83
C LEU A 262 -0.97 -5.71 -19.68
N ALA A 263 -0.59 -5.80 -20.96
CA ALA A 263 -0.98 -6.88 -21.84
C ALA A 263 -0.31 -8.18 -21.40
N THR A 264 -1.07 -9.28 -21.41
CA THR A 264 -0.53 -10.63 -21.24
C THR A 264 0.08 -11.14 -22.55
N THR A 265 0.56 -12.38 -22.56
CA THR A 265 1.01 -13.05 -23.79
C THR A 265 -0.15 -13.42 -24.73
N ALA A 266 -1.40 -13.42 -24.24
CA ALA A 266 -2.58 -13.70 -25.05
C ALA A 266 -3.15 -12.40 -25.65
N PRO A 267 -3.36 -12.32 -26.98
CA PRO A 267 -3.96 -11.15 -27.62
C PRO A 267 -5.34 -10.80 -27.05
N GLY A 268 -5.57 -9.51 -26.82
CA GLY A 268 -6.80 -8.98 -26.22
C GLY A 268 -6.97 -9.29 -24.73
N VAL A 269 -5.97 -9.88 -24.06
CA VAL A 269 -6.04 -10.20 -22.62
C VAL A 269 -4.99 -9.42 -21.86
N TYR A 270 -5.43 -8.76 -20.79
CA TYR A 270 -4.66 -7.87 -19.93
C TYR A 270 -4.77 -8.34 -18.48
N ALA A 271 -3.81 -8.00 -17.63
CA ALA A 271 -3.89 -8.30 -16.20
C ALA A 271 -3.22 -7.21 -15.35
N GLY A 272 -3.80 -6.93 -14.18
CA GLY A 272 -3.30 -5.87 -13.30
C GLY A 272 -3.74 -6.03 -11.85
N GLY A 273 -3.07 -5.32 -10.95
CA GLY A 273 -3.18 -5.52 -9.51
C GLY A 273 -2.44 -6.78 -9.05
N ASP A 274 -2.85 -7.33 -7.91
CA ASP A 274 -2.06 -8.36 -7.22
C ASP A 274 -1.86 -9.65 -8.02
N VAL A 275 -2.75 -9.96 -8.96
CA VAL A 275 -2.64 -11.16 -9.81
C VAL A 275 -1.42 -11.13 -10.74
N ALA A 276 -0.96 -9.93 -11.11
CA ALA A 276 0.20 -9.71 -11.98
C ALA A 276 1.45 -9.33 -11.20
N PHE A 277 1.31 -8.55 -10.12
CA PHE A 277 2.43 -7.94 -9.42
C PHE A 277 2.69 -8.48 -8.00
N GLY A 278 1.83 -9.38 -7.52
CA GLY A 278 1.77 -9.78 -6.11
C GLY A 278 1.09 -8.73 -5.23
N PRO A 279 0.82 -9.05 -3.94
CA PRO A 279 0.12 -8.16 -3.02
C PRO A 279 0.80 -6.79 -2.92
N ARG A 280 0.10 -5.72 -3.33
CA ARG A 280 0.56 -4.33 -3.26
C ARG A 280 -0.49 -3.43 -2.61
N ASN A 281 -0.22 -2.13 -2.57
CA ASN A 281 -1.17 -1.16 -2.08
C ASN A 281 -2.36 -1.00 -3.06
N ILE A 282 -3.45 -0.41 -2.58
CA ILE A 282 -4.68 -0.23 -3.36
C ILE A 282 -4.47 0.75 -4.52
N ILE A 283 -3.67 1.80 -4.31
CA ILE A 283 -3.45 2.85 -5.31
C ILE A 283 -2.71 2.32 -6.54
N ASP A 284 -1.82 1.33 -6.36
CA ASP A 284 -1.13 0.62 -7.45
C ASP A 284 -2.14 -0.15 -8.31
N ALA A 285 -3.09 -0.84 -7.67
CA ALA A 285 -4.14 -1.58 -8.38
C ALA A 285 -5.06 -0.63 -9.18
N VAL A 286 -5.41 0.54 -8.61
CA VAL A 286 -6.17 1.57 -9.32
C VAL A 286 -5.37 2.14 -10.49
N ALA A 287 -4.09 2.45 -10.29
CA ALA A 287 -3.20 2.92 -11.36
C ALA A 287 -3.07 1.87 -12.48
N ASN A 288 -3.00 0.59 -12.13
CA ASN A 288 -3.01 -0.51 -13.11
C ASN A 288 -4.31 -0.54 -13.91
N GLY A 289 -5.47 -0.40 -13.26
CA GLY A 289 -6.75 -0.31 -13.95
C GLY A 289 -6.79 0.84 -14.96
N LYS A 290 -6.31 2.03 -14.57
CA LYS A 290 -6.21 3.19 -15.45
C LYS A 290 -5.27 2.94 -16.65
N LYS A 291 -4.11 2.34 -16.40
CA LYS A 291 -3.13 2.00 -17.45
C LYS A 291 -3.68 0.96 -18.43
N ALA A 292 -4.28 -0.11 -17.92
CA ALA A 292 -4.89 -1.15 -18.74
C ALA A 292 -6.06 -0.61 -19.58
N ALA A 293 -6.88 0.29 -19.04
CA ALA A 293 -7.98 0.90 -19.78
C ALA A 293 -7.50 1.62 -21.05
N LEU A 294 -6.41 2.38 -20.97
CA LEU A 294 -5.80 3.05 -22.13
C LEU A 294 -5.28 2.04 -23.17
N SER A 295 -4.62 0.96 -22.71
CA SER A 295 -4.10 -0.07 -23.61
C SER A 295 -5.19 -0.94 -24.24
N ILE A 296 -6.31 -1.15 -23.54
CA ILE A 296 -7.50 -1.83 -24.07
C ILE A 296 -8.19 -0.94 -25.10
N ASP A 297 -8.35 0.35 -24.83
CA ASP A 297 -8.94 1.31 -25.78
C ASP A 297 -8.12 1.38 -27.08
N GLU A 298 -6.78 1.47 -26.96
CA GLU A 298 -5.87 1.43 -28.11
C GLU A 298 -6.02 0.14 -28.94
N PHE A 299 -6.15 -1.01 -28.27
CA PHE A 299 -6.35 -2.30 -28.92
C PHE A 299 -7.69 -2.40 -29.65
N LEU A 300 -8.78 -1.99 -29.00
CA LEU A 300 -10.13 -2.05 -29.57
C LEU A 300 -10.30 -1.06 -30.74
N ARG A 301 -9.69 0.13 -30.66
CA ARG A 301 -9.76 1.14 -31.73
C ARG A 301 -8.73 0.90 -32.85
N GLY A 302 -7.70 0.10 -32.60
CA GLY A 302 -6.55 -0.07 -33.50
C GLY A 302 -5.70 1.19 -33.68
N LYS A 303 -5.88 2.20 -32.83
CA LYS A 303 -5.11 3.45 -32.83
C LYS A 303 -4.92 3.95 -31.41
N LYS A 304 -3.75 4.51 -31.12
CA LYS A 304 -3.48 5.14 -29.84
C LYS A 304 -4.36 6.39 -29.68
N PRO A 305 -5.08 6.56 -28.57
CA PRO A 305 -5.85 7.78 -28.33
C PRO A 305 -4.90 8.99 -28.27
N GLU A 306 -5.10 9.95 -29.17
CA GLU A 306 -4.42 11.23 -29.11
C GLU A 306 -5.00 12.02 -27.94
N THR A 307 -4.18 12.23 -26.91
CA THR A 307 -4.57 13.03 -25.75
C THR A 307 -3.83 14.35 -25.83
N TYR A 308 -4.56 15.45 -26.00
CA TYR A 308 -3.98 16.79 -25.98
C TYR A 308 -4.25 17.42 -24.62
N TYR A 309 -3.22 18.02 -24.04
CA TYR A 309 -3.34 18.79 -22.80
C TYR A 309 -3.17 20.27 -23.13
N ASN A 310 -4.18 21.07 -22.78
CA ASN A 310 -3.99 22.50 -22.67
C ASN A 310 -3.28 22.77 -21.35
N LEU A 311 -2.03 23.21 -21.43
CA LEU A 311 -1.29 23.69 -20.27
C LEU A 311 -1.56 25.19 -20.12
N SER A 312 -2.11 25.58 -18.97
CA SER A 312 -2.13 26.97 -18.56
C SER A 312 -1.31 27.13 -17.28
N ILE A 313 -0.53 28.21 -17.25
CA ILE A 313 0.43 28.48 -16.18
C ILE A 313 -0.03 29.74 -15.45
N GLU A 314 -0.23 29.63 -14.15
CA GLU A 314 -0.46 30.78 -13.28
C GLU A 314 0.77 31.03 -12.44
N LYS A 315 1.47 32.15 -12.71
CA LYS A 315 2.52 32.64 -11.80
C LYS A 315 1.88 33.25 -10.57
N ILE A 316 2.06 32.60 -9.42
CA ILE A 316 1.62 33.13 -8.13
C ILE A 316 2.51 34.32 -7.80
N PRO A 317 1.94 35.51 -7.48
CA PRO A 317 2.74 36.61 -6.97
C PRO A 317 3.49 36.15 -5.71
N THR A 318 4.81 36.18 -5.73
CA THR A 318 5.65 35.54 -4.71
C THR A 318 5.30 35.93 -3.28
N ARG A 319 4.90 37.19 -3.05
CA ARG A 319 4.48 37.68 -1.72
C ARG A 319 3.12 37.14 -1.25
N ARG A 320 2.33 36.55 -2.13
CA ARG A 320 1.06 35.89 -1.80
C ARG A 320 1.23 34.40 -1.52
N PHE A 321 2.31 33.79 -2.01
CA PHE A 321 2.64 32.41 -1.64
C PHE A 321 3.28 32.44 -0.25
N THR A 322 2.51 32.04 0.75
CA THR A 322 2.94 32.03 2.16
C THR A 322 2.77 30.64 2.75
N ARG A 323 3.63 30.33 3.71
CA ARG A 323 3.59 29.11 4.50
C ARG A 323 3.47 29.50 5.97
N PRO A 324 2.87 28.64 6.82
CA PRO A 324 2.99 28.79 8.26
C PRO A 324 4.46 28.89 8.69
N GLU A 325 4.71 29.61 9.77
CA GLU A 325 6.03 29.60 10.40
C GLU A 325 6.35 28.17 10.88
N ASP A 326 7.62 27.77 10.75
CA ASP A 326 8.12 26.46 11.16
C ASP A 326 7.34 25.26 10.56
N TYR A 327 6.70 25.41 9.40
CA TYR A 327 5.86 24.35 8.83
C TYR A 327 6.62 23.05 8.54
N GLU A 328 7.93 23.15 8.33
CA GLU A 328 8.85 22.03 8.16
C GLU A 328 9.05 21.22 9.44
N GLN A 329 8.79 21.81 10.61
CA GLN A 329 8.89 21.17 11.93
C GLN A 329 7.56 20.51 12.34
N LEU A 330 6.47 20.75 11.62
CA LEU A 330 5.16 20.19 11.94
C LEU A 330 5.09 18.70 11.58
N GLU A 331 4.99 17.87 12.60
CA GLU A 331 4.96 16.42 12.46
C GLU A 331 3.59 15.81 12.17
N ARG A 332 3.67 14.61 11.57
CA ARG A 332 2.70 13.49 11.58
C ARG A 332 1.81 13.32 12.81
N GLU A 333 0.73 14.05 13.05
CA GLU A 333 -0.20 13.58 14.09
C GLU A 333 -1.11 12.49 13.53
N THR A 334 -1.37 11.45 14.32
CA THR A 334 -2.33 10.39 13.96
C THR A 334 -3.75 10.83 14.28
N PRO A 335 -4.76 10.36 13.52
CA PRO A 335 -6.16 10.59 13.87
C PRO A 335 -6.44 10.11 15.30
N PRO A 336 -7.23 10.87 16.09
CA PRO A 336 -7.64 10.40 17.40
C PRO A 336 -8.41 9.09 17.27
N THR A 337 -8.26 8.24 18.28
CA THR A 337 -8.91 6.94 18.33
C THR A 337 -9.84 6.85 19.52
N ILE A 338 -10.87 6.01 19.42
CA ILE A 338 -11.73 5.71 20.56
C ILE A 338 -10.92 4.99 21.65
N ASP A 339 -11.33 5.21 22.90
CA ASP A 339 -10.74 4.58 24.08
C ASP A 339 -10.70 3.05 23.94
N LEU A 340 -9.64 2.42 24.43
CA LEU A 340 -9.42 0.96 24.34
C LEU A 340 -10.62 0.16 24.87
N ASN A 341 -11.33 0.67 25.87
CA ASN A 341 -12.50 -0.01 26.46
C ASN A 341 -13.73 -0.01 25.55
N ARG A 342 -13.74 0.80 24.50
CA ARG A 342 -14.84 0.92 23.52
C ARG A 342 -14.56 0.22 22.19
N ARG A 343 -13.38 -0.40 22.04
CA ARG A 343 -12.98 -1.10 20.81
C ARG A 343 -13.51 -2.53 20.81
N THR A 344 -14.77 -2.69 20.43
CA THR A 344 -15.43 -3.99 20.32
C THR A 344 -15.87 -4.27 18.88
N GLY A 345 -15.70 -5.53 18.45
CA GLY A 345 -16.11 -6.01 17.14
C GLY A 345 -15.60 -5.16 15.97
N ILE A 346 -16.55 -4.69 15.16
CA ILE A 346 -16.32 -3.96 13.89
C ILE A 346 -16.35 -2.44 14.02
N SER A 347 -16.46 -1.89 15.24
CA SER A 347 -16.57 -0.45 15.46
C SER A 347 -15.37 0.29 14.89
N GLU A 348 -15.61 1.33 14.09
CA GLU A 348 -14.57 2.22 13.56
C GLU A 348 -13.77 2.82 14.72
N VAL A 349 -12.44 2.71 14.66
CA VAL A 349 -11.57 3.09 15.77
C VAL A 349 -11.05 4.50 15.62
N GLU A 350 -10.71 4.91 14.41
CA GLU A 350 -10.29 6.28 14.12
C GLU A 350 -11.53 7.16 14.04
N SER A 351 -11.64 8.15 14.92
CA SER A 351 -12.78 9.07 14.92
C SER A 351 -12.62 10.24 13.94
N GLY A 352 -11.53 10.25 13.17
CA GLY A 352 -11.13 11.38 12.34
C GLY A 352 -10.68 12.59 13.14
N TYR A 353 -10.15 13.60 12.44
CA TYR A 353 -9.76 14.87 13.07
C TYR A 353 -10.98 15.74 13.38
N THR A 354 -10.90 16.49 14.48
CA THR A 354 -11.73 17.69 14.65
C THR A 354 -11.41 18.71 13.56
N GLU A 355 -12.30 19.68 13.33
CA GLU A 355 -12.06 20.75 12.34
C GLU A 355 -10.74 21.48 12.59
N GLU A 356 -10.45 21.84 13.85
CA GLU A 356 -9.19 22.50 14.23
C GLU A 356 -7.96 21.63 13.91
N GLN A 357 -8.01 20.34 14.26
CA GLN A 357 -6.94 19.41 13.94
C GLN A 357 -6.80 19.21 12.43
N ALA A 358 -7.90 19.13 11.70
CA ALA A 358 -7.89 18.97 10.24
C ALA A 358 -7.23 20.17 9.56
N VAL A 359 -7.53 21.39 10.00
CA VAL A 359 -6.86 22.62 9.53
C VAL A 359 -5.36 22.55 9.82
N ARG A 360 -4.97 22.25 11.07
CA ARG A 360 -3.56 22.13 11.45
C ARG A 360 -2.80 21.05 10.67
N GLN A 361 -3.44 19.91 10.40
CA GLN A 361 -2.84 18.86 9.57
C GLN A 361 -2.76 19.28 8.10
N ALA A 362 -3.71 20.07 7.59
CA ALA A 362 -3.70 20.58 6.22
C ALA A 362 -2.63 21.66 6.00
N GLU A 363 -2.30 22.46 7.02
CA GLU A 363 -1.22 23.46 6.99
C GLU A 363 0.15 22.86 6.63
N ARG A 364 0.34 21.56 6.87
CA ARG A 364 1.54 20.80 6.55
C ARG A 364 1.66 20.42 5.07
N CYS A 365 0.57 20.53 4.30
CA CYS A 365 0.55 20.17 2.88
C CYS A 365 1.66 20.88 2.11
N LEU A 366 2.55 20.16 1.43
CA LEU A 366 3.67 20.75 0.67
C LEU A 366 3.25 21.53 -0.58
N ALA A 367 1.95 21.67 -0.85
CA ALA A 367 1.41 22.31 -2.05
C ALA A 367 2.04 21.75 -3.34
N CYS A 368 2.09 20.41 -3.49
CA CYS A 368 2.79 19.74 -4.60
C CYS A 368 2.28 20.12 -6.01
N HIS A 369 1.11 20.73 -6.11
CA HIS A 369 0.55 21.30 -7.33
C HIS A 369 1.19 22.64 -7.74
N VAL A 370 1.95 23.28 -6.84
CA VAL A 370 2.74 24.48 -7.11
C VAL A 370 4.19 24.06 -7.39
N GLN A 371 4.75 24.52 -8.51
CA GLN A 371 6.13 24.28 -8.86
C GLN A 371 6.97 25.54 -8.69
N THR A 372 8.18 25.34 -8.18
CA THR A 372 9.26 26.33 -8.20
C THR A 372 9.94 26.27 -9.58
N ILE A 373 9.77 27.30 -10.40
CA ILE A 373 10.34 27.38 -11.75
C ILE A 373 11.58 28.28 -11.75
N TYR A 374 12.62 27.84 -12.46
CA TYR A 374 13.87 28.58 -12.64
C TYR A 374 13.99 29.07 -14.09
N ASP A 375 14.33 30.35 -14.24
CA ASP A 375 14.60 31.01 -15.51
C ASP A 375 16.06 31.47 -15.54
N ALA A 376 16.87 30.78 -16.34
CA ALA A 376 18.30 31.06 -16.46
C ALA A 376 18.59 32.42 -17.10
N GLU A 377 17.73 32.90 -18.01
CA GLU A 377 17.95 34.18 -18.72
C GLU A 377 17.79 35.39 -17.79
N ARG A 378 17.01 35.24 -16.73
CA ARG A 378 16.81 36.27 -15.70
C ARG A 378 17.78 36.17 -14.54
N CYS A 379 18.51 35.06 -14.42
CA CYS A 379 19.35 34.80 -13.27
C CYS A 379 20.61 35.67 -13.30
N VAL A 380 20.87 36.40 -12.20
CA VAL A 380 22.11 37.19 -12.02
C VAL A 380 23.14 36.46 -11.16
N MET A 381 22.99 35.14 -10.97
CA MET A 381 23.92 34.27 -10.25
C MET A 381 24.31 34.74 -8.83
N CYS A 382 23.39 35.40 -8.12
CA CYS A 382 23.66 35.96 -6.80
C CYS A 382 23.68 34.95 -5.64
N ASN A 383 23.48 33.65 -5.91
CA ASN A 383 23.42 32.53 -4.96
C ASN A 383 22.35 32.57 -3.84
N ARG A 384 21.58 33.65 -3.70
CA ARG A 384 20.60 33.82 -2.61
C ARG A 384 19.53 32.73 -2.51
N CYS A 385 19.15 32.11 -3.64
CA CYS A 385 18.17 31.03 -3.65
C CYS A 385 18.72 29.74 -3.02
N VAL A 386 20.01 29.47 -3.20
CA VAL A 386 20.74 28.36 -2.58
C VAL A 386 20.88 28.62 -1.09
N ASP A 387 21.33 29.81 -0.71
CA ASP A 387 21.59 30.16 0.69
C ASP A 387 20.35 30.12 1.59
N VAL A 388 19.17 30.40 1.02
CA VAL A 388 17.90 30.40 1.78
C VAL A 388 17.17 29.05 1.74
N CYS A 389 17.67 28.07 1.01
CA CYS A 389 16.99 26.77 0.87
C CYS A 389 17.14 25.95 2.16
N PRO A 390 16.04 25.65 2.89
CA PRO A 390 16.13 24.91 4.15
C PRO A 390 16.54 23.44 3.95
N GLU A 391 16.18 22.87 2.81
CA GLU A 391 16.43 21.46 2.47
C GLU A 391 17.72 21.24 1.67
N TYR A 392 18.47 22.31 1.39
CA TYR A 392 19.69 22.26 0.57
C TYR A 392 19.49 21.60 -0.81
N CYS A 393 18.27 21.67 -1.35
CA CYS A 393 17.90 21.05 -2.62
C CYS A 393 18.30 21.88 -3.85
N LEU A 394 18.81 23.10 -3.65
CA LEU A 394 19.33 23.97 -4.70
C LEU A 394 20.86 24.06 -4.58
N LYS A 395 21.57 23.95 -5.70
CA LYS A 395 23.03 24.19 -5.76
C LYS A 395 23.37 24.95 -7.03
N LEU A 396 24.22 25.96 -6.90
CA LEU A 396 24.84 26.63 -8.05
C LEU A 396 26.31 26.20 -8.08
N ILE A 397 26.69 25.42 -9.08
CA ILE A 397 28.03 24.83 -9.19
C ILE A 397 28.67 25.22 -10.53
N PRO A 398 30.01 25.24 -10.63
CA PRO A 398 30.69 25.29 -11.92
C PRO A 398 30.26 24.13 -12.82
N LEU A 399 30.09 24.36 -14.12
CA LEU A 399 29.72 23.31 -15.07
C LEU A 399 30.73 22.14 -15.08
N ALA A 400 32.00 22.45 -14.82
CA ALA A 400 33.07 21.44 -14.73
C ALA A 400 32.86 20.42 -13.60
N ASP A 401 32.23 20.85 -12.51
CA ASP A 401 31.98 20.04 -11.31
C ASP A 401 30.68 19.23 -11.40
N LEU A 402 29.96 19.33 -12.52
CA LEU A 402 28.75 18.55 -12.76
C LEU A 402 29.11 17.06 -12.89
N ASP A 403 28.55 16.23 -11.99
CA ASP A 403 28.79 14.78 -11.96
C ASP A 403 27.90 14.05 -12.97
N VAL A 404 28.21 14.25 -14.26
CA VAL A 404 27.62 13.54 -15.40
C VAL A 404 28.72 13.11 -16.35
N ASP A 405 28.42 12.13 -17.21
CA ASP A 405 29.38 11.66 -18.20
C ASP A 405 29.72 12.76 -19.23
N GLU A 406 30.90 12.64 -19.84
CA GLU A 406 31.43 13.65 -20.77
C GLU A 406 30.60 13.80 -22.05
N ALA A 407 29.84 12.78 -22.46
CA ALA A 407 28.94 12.91 -23.60
C ALA A 407 27.75 13.81 -23.23
N THR A 408 27.17 13.61 -22.04
CA THR A 408 26.12 14.49 -21.50
C THR A 408 26.62 15.92 -21.32
N LYS A 409 27.83 16.13 -20.79
CA LYS A 409 28.42 17.50 -20.71
C LYS A 409 28.56 18.15 -22.07
N SER A 410 29.06 17.42 -23.06
CA SER A 410 29.22 17.93 -24.44
C SER A 410 27.88 18.33 -25.05
N GLN A 411 26.84 17.52 -24.84
CA GLN A 411 25.48 17.83 -25.29
C GLN A 411 24.92 19.09 -24.62
N LEU A 412 25.16 19.30 -23.33
CA LEU A 412 24.73 20.51 -22.63
C LEU A 412 25.42 21.76 -23.17
N ILE A 413 26.73 21.70 -23.40
CA ILE A 413 27.52 22.80 -23.99
C ILE A 413 26.97 23.17 -25.37
N GLU A 414 26.71 22.17 -26.21
CA GLU A 414 26.12 22.39 -27.54
C GLU A 414 24.69 22.94 -27.47
N HIS A 415 23.83 22.33 -26.65
CA HIS A 415 22.41 22.68 -26.54
C HIS A 415 22.20 24.13 -26.07
N TYR A 416 22.96 24.56 -25.07
CA TYR A 416 22.90 25.92 -24.52
C TYR A 416 23.88 26.88 -25.21
N ASN A 417 24.59 26.43 -26.26
CA ASN A 417 25.58 27.20 -27.01
C ASN A 417 26.60 27.91 -26.09
N ILE A 418 27.13 27.17 -25.12
CA ILE A 418 28.07 27.66 -24.11
C ILE A 418 29.46 27.79 -24.75
N ASP A 419 30.09 28.95 -24.61
CA ASP A 419 31.49 29.12 -25.03
C ASP A 419 32.41 28.29 -24.10
N PRO A 420 33.16 27.30 -24.62
CA PRO A 420 34.07 26.49 -23.82
C PRO A 420 35.18 27.30 -23.12
N PHE A 421 35.42 28.53 -23.57
CA PHE A 421 36.43 29.42 -23.01
C PHE A 421 35.87 30.38 -21.94
N GLU A 422 34.56 30.41 -21.74
CA GLU A 422 33.91 31.20 -20.68
C GLU A 422 33.52 30.33 -19.48
N PRO A 423 33.63 30.87 -18.24
CA PRO A 423 33.18 30.15 -17.06
C PRO A 423 31.66 29.99 -17.07
N ALA A 424 31.19 28.74 -17.14
CA ALA A 424 29.78 28.38 -17.05
C ALA A 424 29.42 27.79 -15.69
N SER A 425 28.18 28.00 -15.25
CA SER A 425 27.62 27.43 -14.02
C SER A 425 26.34 26.67 -14.31
N ALA A 426 26.09 25.61 -13.54
CA ALA A 426 24.85 24.84 -13.55
C ALA A 426 24.05 25.12 -12.27
N MET A 427 22.76 25.43 -12.43
CA MET A 427 21.80 25.44 -11.34
C MET A 427 21.19 24.04 -11.22
N LEU A 428 21.47 23.38 -10.11
CA LEU A 428 20.89 22.08 -9.77
C LEU A 428 19.71 22.28 -8.83
N LYS A 429 18.66 21.51 -9.08
CA LYS A 429 17.48 21.45 -8.25
C LYS A 429 17.06 20.00 -8.08
N ASP A 430 16.98 19.58 -6.84
CA ASP A 430 16.38 18.32 -6.46
C ASP A 430 14.89 18.56 -6.13
N ASP A 431 14.01 18.08 -7.02
CA ASP A 431 12.56 18.17 -6.88
C ASP A 431 11.97 17.17 -5.87
N GLU A 432 12.70 16.09 -5.55
CA GLU A 432 12.26 15.09 -4.58
C GLU A 432 12.42 15.61 -3.15
N THR A 433 13.48 16.39 -2.90
CA THR A 433 13.75 17.01 -1.60
C THR A 433 13.06 18.38 -1.44
N CYS A 434 12.64 19.03 -2.53
CA CYS A 434 12.04 20.37 -2.47
C CYS A 434 10.67 20.41 -1.74
N ILE A 435 10.63 21.03 -0.57
CA ILE A 435 9.39 21.24 0.22
C ILE A 435 8.51 22.40 -0.26
N ARG A 436 8.87 23.06 -1.37
CA ARG A 436 8.10 24.16 -2.00
C ARG A 436 7.80 25.33 -1.04
N CYS A 437 8.75 25.68 -0.18
CA CYS A 437 8.60 26.79 0.77
C CYS A 437 8.51 28.17 0.10
N GLY A 438 8.95 28.30 -1.16
CA GLY A 438 8.94 29.55 -1.92
C GLY A 438 9.98 30.60 -1.51
N LEU A 439 10.83 30.29 -0.52
CA LEU A 439 11.88 31.21 -0.05
C LEU A 439 12.86 31.59 -1.17
N CYS A 440 13.19 30.66 -2.07
CA CYS A 440 14.05 30.91 -3.23
C CYS A 440 13.47 31.97 -4.17
N ALA A 441 12.17 31.89 -4.46
CA ALA A 441 11.45 32.87 -5.24
C ALA A 441 11.38 34.22 -4.50
N LEU A 442 11.10 34.19 -3.19
CA LEU A 442 10.99 35.42 -2.39
C LEU A 442 12.29 36.20 -2.29
N ARG A 443 13.44 35.50 -2.25
CA ARG A 443 14.77 36.12 -2.20
C ARG A 443 15.34 36.48 -3.57
N CYS A 444 14.73 36.01 -4.66
CA CYS A 444 15.20 36.27 -6.00
C CYS A 444 15.04 37.76 -6.36
N PRO A 445 16.11 38.49 -6.72
CA PRO A 445 16.01 39.90 -7.05
C PRO A 445 15.46 40.18 -8.46
N THR A 446 15.42 39.17 -9.32
CA THR A 446 15.12 39.31 -10.76
C THR A 446 13.92 38.50 -11.22
N ASP A 447 13.18 37.87 -10.30
CA ASP A 447 12.11 36.92 -10.63
C ASP A 447 12.59 35.74 -11.52
N ALA A 448 13.87 35.38 -11.42
CA ALA A 448 14.43 34.17 -12.02
C ALA A 448 13.99 32.89 -11.31
N MET A 449 13.44 33.00 -10.09
CA MET A 449 12.77 31.92 -9.38
C MET A 449 11.33 32.33 -9.13
N THR A 450 10.37 31.51 -9.54
CA THR A 450 8.93 31.80 -9.43
C THR A 450 8.18 30.62 -8.80
N MET A 451 7.01 30.89 -8.24
CA MET A 451 6.05 29.87 -7.78
C MET A 451 4.90 29.84 -8.79
N GLU A 452 4.65 28.70 -9.42
CA GLU A 452 3.71 28.59 -10.53
C GLU A 452 2.77 27.40 -10.35
N VAL A 453 1.49 27.59 -10.68
CA VAL A 453 0.51 26.51 -10.76
C VAL A 453 0.39 26.08 -12.21
N LEU A 454 0.48 24.77 -12.44
CA LEU A 454 0.33 24.15 -13.76
C LEU A 454 -1.04 23.50 -13.84
N TYR A 455 -1.93 24.08 -14.64
CA TYR A 455 -3.26 23.52 -14.90
C TYR A 455 -3.22 22.70 -16.19
N TYR A 456 -3.58 21.43 -16.07
CA TYR A 456 -3.70 20.50 -17.19
C TYR A 456 -5.17 20.26 -17.49
N GLU A 457 -5.64 20.76 -18.63
CA GLU A 457 -6.97 20.44 -19.15
C GLU A 457 -6.81 19.40 -20.28
N GLN A 458 -7.27 18.18 -20.03
CA GLN A 458 -7.31 17.12 -21.04
C GLN A 458 -8.43 17.43 -22.03
N LYS A 459 -8.09 17.55 -23.31
CA LYS A 459 -9.05 17.54 -24.41
C LYS A 459 -9.07 16.18 -25.08
N GLU A 460 -10.25 15.59 -25.16
CA GLU A 460 -10.49 14.48 -26.08
C GLU A 460 -10.63 15.05 -27.50
N VAL A 461 -9.97 14.39 -28.46
CA VAL A 461 -10.23 14.66 -29.88
C VAL A 461 -11.59 14.06 -30.20
N ALA A 462 -12.54 14.91 -30.62
CA ALA A 462 -13.87 14.52 -31.05
C ALA A 462 -13.85 13.52 -32.22
#